data_AF-A0A1W9PFC0-F1
#
_entry.id   AF-A0A1W9PFC0-F1
#
_cell.length_a   1.000
_cell.length_b   1.000
_cell.length_c   1.000
_cell.angle_alpha   90.00
_cell.angle_beta   90.00
_cell.angle_gamma   90.00
#
_symmetry.space_group_name_H-M   'P 1'
#
loop_
_entity.id
_entity.type
_entity.pdbx_description
1 polymer ?
#
loop_
_entity_poly.entity_id
_entity_poly.type
_entity_poly.pdbx_seq_one_letter_code
_entity_poly.pdbx_strand_id
1 'polypeptide(L)'
;MLRLRKVEIEGFGKFKGFEIEFREGLNLVYGPNNAGKTTLANFIRYLLSEAKAEEIERYRPWYHDVFGGNLFVETYEGEKVINLSEKAHLIDRDLFDLSSFLSETYDGKMEKSVDRKIILLFREKYSNKELIRNIENALKRGPSIFVDRKKKVMDEIAEIEEKLNIWKERKKEILSLRREKIILEKRLKELSKDYEYKRKKFEEDKKRRIEEIKKKLEELEKEIQYLEDERRKRSHLRKASVENLKEAIILSEEISKLSKELNELLKV
;
A
#
# COMPACT_ATOMS: atom_id res chain seq x y z
N MET A 1 37.77 -20.13 -29.95
CA MET A 1 36.34 -19.92 -29.80
C MET A 1 35.79 -20.35 -31.14
N LEU A 2 34.67 -21.07 -31.24
CA LEU A 2 34.09 -21.38 -32.56
C LEU A 2 32.89 -20.46 -32.80
N ARG A 3 32.89 -19.74 -33.92
CA ARG A 3 31.78 -18.86 -34.32
C ARG A 3 31.48 -19.04 -35.81
N LEU A 4 30.20 -19.18 -36.14
CA LEU A 4 29.73 -19.20 -37.53
C LEU A 4 29.70 -17.78 -38.08
N ARG A 5 30.19 -17.58 -39.30
CA ARG A 5 30.21 -16.29 -40.00
C ARG A 5 29.27 -16.31 -41.18
N LYS A 6 29.40 -17.32 -42.04
CA LYS A 6 28.67 -17.40 -43.30
C LYS A 6 28.54 -18.85 -43.74
N VAL A 7 27.44 -19.16 -44.40
CA VAL A 7 27.22 -20.42 -45.11
C VAL A 7 26.90 -20.10 -46.56
N GLU A 8 27.61 -20.76 -47.46
CA GLU A 8 27.34 -20.79 -48.89
C GLU A 8 27.04 -22.23 -49.30
N ILE A 9 25.90 -22.45 -49.93
CA ILE A 9 25.47 -23.77 -50.40
C ILE A 9 25.31 -23.69 -51.92
N GLU A 10 26.25 -24.28 -52.63
CA GLU A 10 26.16 -24.42 -54.08
C GLU A 10 25.08 -25.45 -54.45
N GLY A 11 25.05 -26.58 -53.72
CA GLY A 11 24.07 -27.65 -53.91
C GLY A 11 24.00 -28.61 -52.72
N PHE A 12 22.90 -28.61 -51.98
CA PHE A 12 22.66 -29.53 -50.86
C PHE A 12 21.16 -29.66 -50.52
N GLY A 13 20.60 -30.85 -50.71
CA GLY A 13 19.18 -31.14 -50.59
C GLY A 13 18.34 -30.24 -51.50
N LYS A 14 17.54 -29.36 -50.89
CA LYS A 14 16.69 -28.40 -51.60
C LYS A 14 17.36 -27.06 -51.91
N PHE A 15 18.56 -26.82 -51.41
CA PHE A 15 19.27 -25.57 -51.63
C PHE A 15 20.12 -25.63 -52.90
N LYS A 16 20.03 -24.58 -53.71
CA LYS A 16 20.84 -24.32 -54.91
C LYS A 16 21.23 -22.84 -54.91
N GLY A 17 22.52 -22.54 -54.82
CA GLY A 17 23.02 -21.17 -54.73
C GLY A 17 22.44 -20.39 -53.54
N PHE A 18 22.42 -20.99 -52.36
CA PHE A 18 21.89 -20.37 -51.14
C PHE A 18 23.02 -19.78 -50.30
N GLU A 19 22.80 -18.61 -49.73
CA GLU A 19 23.77 -17.91 -48.90
C GLU A 19 23.10 -17.31 -47.66
N ILE A 20 23.75 -17.43 -46.51
CA ILE A 20 23.32 -16.80 -45.26
C ILE A 20 24.51 -16.34 -44.42
N GLU A 21 24.42 -15.14 -43.87
CA GLU A 21 25.39 -14.60 -42.91
C GLU A 21 24.86 -14.71 -41.48
N PHE A 22 25.76 -15.04 -40.55
CA PHE A 22 25.49 -15.14 -39.13
C PHE A 22 26.05 -13.94 -38.40
N ARG A 23 25.25 -13.38 -37.49
CA ARG A 23 25.64 -12.26 -36.64
C ARG A 23 26.11 -12.76 -35.27
N GLU A 24 26.74 -11.86 -34.54
CA GLU A 24 27.06 -12.07 -33.12
C GLU A 24 25.78 -12.29 -32.30
N GLY A 25 25.82 -13.22 -31.33
CA GLY A 25 24.68 -13.54 -30.49
C GLY A 25 23.73 -14.59 -31.07
N LEU A 26 22.43 -14.47 -30.75
CA LEU A 26 21.40 -15.44 -31.13
C LEU A 26 20.87 -15.16 -32.54
N ASN A 27 21.03 -16.13 -33.45
CA ASN A 27 20.50 -16.07 -34.81
C ASN A 27 19.22 -16.92 -34.90
N LEU A 28 18.08 -16.31 -35.26
CA LEU A 28 16.79 -16.99 -35.39
C LEU A 28 16.48 -17.31 -36.86
N VAL A 29 16.47 -18.60 -37.21
CA VAL A 29 16.08 -19.08 -38.54
C VAL A 29 14.66 -19.65 -38.49
N TYR A 30 13.71 -19.01 -39.16
CA TYR A 30 12.30 -19.40 -39.17
C TYR A 30 11.75 -19.48 -40.60
N GLY A 31 10.60 -20.15 -40.76
CA GLY A 31 9.95 -20.34 -42.05
C GLY A 31 8.93 -21.49 -42.00
N PRO A 32 8.13 -21.69 -43.06
CA PRO A 32 7.16 -22.79 -43.14
C PRO A 32 7.77 -24.19 -42.98
N ASN A 33 6.92 -25.21 -42.77
CA ASN A 33 7.38 -26.60 -42.89
C ASN A 33 7.96 -26.83 -44.29
N ASN A 34 9.00 -27.65 -44.37
CA ASN A 34 9.76 -27.93 -45.60
C ASN A 34 10.48 -26.69 -46.19
N ALA A 35 10.55 -25.56 -45.47
CA ALA A 35 11.35 -24.40 -45.87
C ALA A 35 12.87 -24.66 -45.89
N GLY A 36 13.34 -25.83 -45.43
CA GLY A 36 14.75 -26.24 -45.48
C GLY A 36 15.56 -25.91 -44.25
N LYS A 37 14.91 -25.49 -43.16
CA LYS A 37 15.55 -25.18 -41.87
C LYS A 37 16.38 -26.37 -41.36
N THR A 38 15.78 -27.57 -41.35
CA THR A 38 16.45 -28.82 -40.96
C THR A 38 17.58 -29.19 -41.91
N THR A 39 17.39 -28.95 -43.22
CA THR A 39 18.43 -29.17 -44.24
C THR A 39 19.64 -28.26 -44.02
N LEU A 40 19.43 -26.99 -43.66
CA LEU A 40 20.49 -26.04 -43.35
C LEU A 40 21.23 -26.44 -42.07
N ALA A 41 20.49 -26.83 -41.03
CA ALA A 41 21.07 -27.34 -39.79
C ALA A 41 21.93 -28.59 -40.05
N ASN A 42 21.46 -29.52 -40.88
CA ASN A 42 22.22 -30.73 -41.25
C ASN A 42 23.45 -30.41 -42.09
N PHE A 43 23.38 -29.42 -42.98
CA PHE A 43 24.55 -28.97 -43.75
C PHE A 43 25.65 -28.46 -42.82
N ILE A 44 25.31 -27.55 -41.91
CA ILE A 44 26.24 -27.01 -40.92
C ILE A 44 26.78 -28.12 -40.01
N ARG A 45 25.91 -29.06 -39.59
CA ARG A 45 26.31 -30.22 -38.80
C ARG A 45 27.40 -31.02 -39.50
N TYR A 46 27.17 -31.43 -40.74
CA TYR A 46 28.09 -32.32 -41.44
C TYR A 46 29.45 -31.68 -41.76
N LEU A 47 29.52 -30.35 -41.81
CA LEU A 47 30.77 -29.63 -41.93
C LEU A 47 31.52 -29.52 -40.59
N LEU A 48 30.81 -29.38 -39.48
CA LEU A 48 31.43 -29.19 -38.17
C LEU A 48 31.74 -30.50 -37.42
N SER A 49 31.07 -31.59 -37.76
CA SER A 49 31.21 -32.88 -37.06
C SER A 49 31.53 -34.03 -38.00
N GLU A 50 31.95 -35.16 -37.42
CA GLU A 50 32.08 -36.41 -38.17
C GLU A 50 30.76 -36.79 -38.85
N ALA A 51 30.82 -36.99 -40.15
CA ALA A 51 29.70 -37.42 -40.96
C ALA A 51 30.10 -38.59 -41.84
N LYS A 52 29.24 -39.61 -41.89
CA LYS A 52 29.42 -40.74 -42.80
C LYS A 52 29.13 -40.26 -44.23
N ALA A 53 29.94 -40.70 -45.18
CA ALA A 53 29.80 -40.29 -46.58
C ALA A 53 28.39 -40.61 -47.11
N GLU A 54 27.81 -41.73 -46.70
CA GLU A 54 26.46 -42.17 -47.09
C GLU A 54 25.36 -41.25 -46.54
N GLU A 55 25.58 -40.56 -45.42
CA GLU A 55 24.61 -39.63 -44.85
C GLU A 55 24.63 -38.29 -45.58
N ILE A 56 25.83 -37.80 -45.93
CA ILE A 56 26.01 -36.60 -46.74
C ILE A 56 25.39 -36.83 -48.13
N GLU A 57 25.66 -37.99 -48.73
CA GLU A 57 25.22 -38.35 -50.08
C GLU A 57 23.68 -38.38 -50.22
N ARG A 58 22.92 -38.64 -49.14
CA ARG A 58 21.44 -38.54 -49.14
C ARG A 58 20.93 -37.14 -49.48
N TYR A 59 21.76 -36.13 -49.29
CA TYR A 59 21.45 -34.75 -49.62
C TYR A 59 21.97 -34.36 -51.01
N ARG A 60 22.53 -35.28 -51.82
CA ARG A 60 22.87 -34.97 -53.20
C ARG A 60 21.60 -34.58 -53.98
N PRO A 61 21.54 -33.37 -54.56
CA PRO A 61 20.39 -32.96 -55.35
C PRO A 61 20.21 -33.83 -56.59
N TRP A 62 18.98 -34.29 -56.84
CA TRP A 62 18.66 -35.12 -58.02
C TRP A 62 18.51 -34.31 -59.32
N TYR A 63 18.50 -32.98 -59.24
CA TYR A 63 18.16 -32.06 -60.33
C TYR A 63 19.35 -31.25 -60.86
N HIS A 64 20.56 -31.45 -60.32
CA HIS A 64 21.80 -30.87 -60.85
C HIS A 64 23.04 -31.61 -60.35
N ASP A 65 24.17 -31.42 -61.04
CA ASP A 65 25.42 -32.13 -60.72
C ASP A 65 26.28 -31.46 -59.63
N VAL A 66 25.98 -30.20 -59.27
CA VAL A 66 26.73 -29.47 -58.25
C VAL A 66 26.40 -30.03 -56.87
N PHE A 67 27.40 -30.35 -56.04
CA PHE A 67 27.14 -30.85 -54.69
C PHE A 67 28.24 -30.37 -53.76
N GLY A 68 27.90 -29.47 -52.86
CA GLY A 68 28.92 -28.72 -52.15
C GLY A 68 28.43 -27.41 -51.53
N GLY A 69 29.37 -26.80 -50.83
CA GLY A 69 29.23 -25.50 -50.21
C GLY A 69 30.33 -25.29 -49.16
N ASN A 70 30.39 -24.06 -48.68
CA ASN A 70 31.42 -23.56 -47.79
C ASN A 70 30.79 -23.08 -46.48
N LEU A 71 31.40 -23.43 -45.36
CA LEU A 71 31.10 -22.87 -44.05
C LEU A 71 32.29 -22.04 -43.58
N PHE A 72 32.05 -20.76 -43.37
CA PHE A 72 33.04 -19.82 -42.86
C PHE A 72 32.89 -19.74 -41.34
N VAL A 73 33.97 -20.05 -40.63
CA VAL A 73 34.03 -20.01 -39.17
C VAL A 73 35.21 -19.22 -38.67
N GLU A 74 35.06 -18.65 -37.49
CA GLU A 74 36.16 -18.06 -36.73
C GLU A 74 36.54 -19.02 -35.60
N THR A 75 37.83 -19.37 -35.51
CA THR A 75 38.41 -20.27 -34.51
C THR A 75 39.43 -19.54 -33.61
N TYR A 76 40.01 -20.20 -32.59
CA TYR A 76 41.15 -19.59 -31.85
C TYR A 76 42.37 -19.36 -32.74
N GLU A 77 42.47 -20.08 -33.86
CA GLU A 77 43.59 -20.01 -34.81
C GLU A 77 43.33 -19.01 -35.96
N GLY A 78 42.21 -18.28 -35.90
CA GLY A 78 41.75 -17.37 -36.95
C GLY A 78 40.59 -17.91 -37.77
N GLU A 79 40.32 -17.25 -38.90
CA GLU A 79 39.25 -17.61 -39.83
C GLU A 79 39.59 -18.90 -40.59
N LYS A 80 38.61 -19.79 -40.71
CA LYS A 80 38.69 -21.03 -41.47
C LYS A 80 37.48 -21.19 -42.37
N VAL A 81 37.71 -21.79 -43.54
CA VAL A 81 36.66 -22.21 -44.47
C VAL A 81 36.61 -23.73 -44.43
N ILE A 82 35.41 -24.30 -44.30
CA ILE A 82 35.19 -25.74 -44.18
C ILE A 82 34.22 -26.18 -45.25
N ASN A 83 34.60 -27.20 -46.01
CA ASN A 83 33.81 -27.71 -47.13
C ASN A 83 33.55 -29.21 -46.95
N LEU A 84 32.58 -29.78 -47.69
CA LEU A 84 32.20 -31.19 -47.53
C LEU A 84 33.35 -32.18 -47.84
N SER A 85 34.37 -31.74 -48.58
CA SER A 85 35.61 -32.49 -48.84
C SER A 85 36.60 -32.45 -47.68
N GLU A 86 36.58 -31.39 -46.86
CA GLU A 86 37.47 -31.20 -45.73
C GLU A 86 36.77 -31.60 -44.44
N LYS A 87 37.13 -32.77 -43.91
CA LYS A 87 36.56 -33.28 -42.66
C LYS A 87 37.07 -32.47 -41.47
N ALA A 88 36.40 -31.36 -41.16
CA ALA A 88 36.70 -30.56 -39.99
C ALA A 88 36.06 -31.22 -38.76
N HIS A 89 36.86 -31.98 -38.02
CA HIS A 89 36.47 -32.63 -36.77
C HIS A 89 36.43 -31.60 -35.61
N LEU A 90 35.70 -30.50 -35.80
CA LEU A 90 35.68 -29.38 -34.86
C LEU A 90 34.70 -29.60 -33.71
N ILE A 91 33.66 -30.39 -33.95
CA ILE A 91 32.63 -30.74 -32.98
C ILE A 91 32.41 -32.26 -32.99
N ASP A 92 32.26 -32.81 -31.81
CA ASP A 92 31.89 -34.20 -31.59
C ASP A 92 30.45 -34.46 -32.06
N ARG A 93 30.28 -35.47 -32.91
CA ARG A 93 29.00 -35.81 -33.53
C ARG A 93 27.92 -36.13 -32.49
N ASP A 94 28.26 -36.96 -31.50
CA ASP A 94 27.31 -37.39 -30.49
C ASP A 94 26.85 -36.20 -29.63
N LEU A 95 27.77 -35.27 -29.33
CA LEU A 95 27.46 -34.04 -28.61
C LEU A 95 26.56 -33.10 -29.42
N PHE A 96 26.83 -32.97 -30.72
CA PHE A 96 26.01 -32.12 -31.60
C PHE A 96 24.60 -32.68 -31.76
N ASP A 97 24.48 -33.99 -31.99
CA ASP A 97 23.19 -34.66 -32.20
C ASP A 97 22.29 -34.57 -30.97
N LEU A 98 22.87 -34.70 -29.76
CA LEU A 98 22.14 -34.58 -28.50
C LEU A 98 21.71 -33.16 -28.15
N SER A 99 22.46 -32.14 -28.59
CA SER A 99 22.20 -30.74 -28.23
C SER A 99 21.40 -29.97 -29.29
N SER A 100 21.51 -30.34 -30.56
CA SER A 100 20.96 -29.59 -31.69
C SER A 100 19.61 -30.12 -32.17
N PHE A 101 19.32 -31.40 -31.93
CA PHE A 101 18.04 -32.03 -32.25
C PHE A 101 17.38 -32.54 -30.97
N LEU A 102 16.93 -31.60 -30.12
CA LEU A 102 15.83 -31.92 -29.22
C LEU A 102 14.69 -32.42 -30.13
N SER A 103 14.33 -33.70 -29.99
CA SER A 103 13.37 -34.35 -30.89
C SER A 103 12.14 -33.45 -31.10
N GLU A 104 11.63 -33.34 -32.33
CA GLU A 104 10.34 -32.68 -32.61
C GLU A 104 9.20 -33.34 -31.80
N THR A 105 9.41 -34.55 -31.30
CA THR A 105 8.52 -35.29 -30.39
C THR A 105 8.86 -35.14 -28.91
N TYR A 106 9.72 -34.19 -28.53
CA TYR A 106 10.04 -33.93 -27.13
C TYR A 106 8.81 -33.35 -26.43
N ASP A 107 8.04 -34.22 -25.78
CA ASP A 107 6.80 -33.91 -25.07
C ASP A 107 7.04 -33.25 -23.70
N GLY A 108 8.29 -32.83 -23.42
CA GLY A 108 8.71 -32.30 -22.13
C GLY A 108 8.96 -33.36 -21.06
N LYS A 109 8.85 -34.66 -21.37
CA LYS A 109 9.22 -35.74 -20.44
C LYS A 109 10.67 -36.16 -20.66
N MET A 110 11.49 -35.90 -19.66
CA MET A 110 12.88 -36.37 -19.59
C MET A 110 12.92 -37.90 -19.49
N GLU A 111 13.59 -38.57 -20.43
CA GLU A 111 13.78 -40.03 -20.44
C GLU A 111 15.16 -40.40 -19.86
N LYS A 112 15.14 -41.25 -18.82
CA LYS A 112 16.32 -41.66 -18.00
C LYS A 112 17.52 -42.21 -18.77
N SER A 113 17.33 -42.66 -20.01
CA SER A 113 18.36 -43.27 -20.87
C SER A 113 19.15 -42.20 -21.62
N VAL A 114 18.44 -41.22 -22.18
CA VAL A 114 19.01 -40.07 -22.89
C VAL A 114 19.68 -39.13 -21.88
N ASP A 115 19.06 -38.92 -20.73
CA ASP A 115 19.62 -38.14 -19.62
C ASP A 115 20.97 -38.68 -19.14
N ARG A 116 21.08 -40.01 -18.98
CA ARG A 116 22.33 -40.65 -18.55
C ARG A 116 23.46 -40.48 -19.57
N LYS A 117 23.15 -40.55 -20.87
CA LYS A 117 24.14 -40.42 -21.93
C LYS A 117 24.63 -38.98 -22.06
N ILE A 118 23.71 -38.00 -21.98
CA ILE A 118 24.03 -36.57 -21.91
C ILE A 118 24.90 -36.26 -20.68
N ILE A 119 24.50 -36.74 -19.50
CA ILE A 119 25.26 -36.54 -18.25
C ILE A 119 26.66 -37.17 -18.32
N LEU A 120 26.80 -38.38 -18.86
CA LEU A 120 28.10 -39.06 -19.00
C LEU A 120 29.05 -38.30 -19.94
N LEU A 121 28.55 -37.80 -21.07
CA LEU A 121 29.35 -37.01 -22.03
C LEU A 121 29.77 -35.65 -21.45
N PHE A 122 28.88 -34.96 -20.74
CA PHE A 122 29.21 -33.72 -20.02
C PHE A 122 30.25 -33.97 -18.92
N ARG A 123 30.17 -35.13 -18.26
CA ARG A 123 31.09 -35.55 -17.20
C ARG A 123 32.47 -35.92 -17.73
N GLU A 124 32.61 -36.47 -18.94
CA GLU A 124 33.91 -36.75 -19.57
C GLU A 124 34.61 -35.49 -20.07
N LYS A 125 33.89 -34.52 -20.67
CA LYS A 125 34.51 -33.33 -21.28
C LYS A 125 34.63 -32.11 -20.37
N TYR A 126 33.80 -31.99 -19.32
CA TYR A 126 33.68 -30.75 -18.53
C TYR A 126 33.75 -30.98 -17.01
N SER A 127 34.43 -32.03 -16.57
CA SER A 127 34.46 -32.53 -15.19
C SER A 127 34.84 -31.49 -14.11
N ASN A 128 35.49 -30.38 -14.50
CA ASN A 128 35.98 -29.33 -13.60
C ASN A 128 35.15 -28.02 -13.60
N LYS A 129 33.99 -27.95 -14.26
CA LYS A 129 33.16 -26.73 -14.27
C LYS A 129 31.96 -26.83 -13.35
N GLU A 130 31.84 -25.87 -12.42
CA GLU A 130 30.76 -25.74 -11.43
C GLU A 130 29.35 -25.84 -12.03
N LEU A 131 29.17 -25.32 -13.25
CA LEU A 131 27.92 -25.38 -14.00
C LEU A 131 27.43 -26.82 -14.23
N ILE A 132 28.33 -27.76 -14.54
CA ILE A 132 28.00 -29.17 -14.82
C ILE A 132 27.54 -29.85 -13.53
N ARG A 133 28.18 -29.54 -12.40
CA ARG A 133 27.79 -30.06 -11.08
C ARG A 133 26.39 -29.58 -10.69
N ASN A 134 26.04 -28.34 -11.05
CA ASN A 134 24.71 -27.78 -10.81
C ASN A 134 23.65 -28.42 -11.71
N ILE A 135 23.96 -28.63 -12.98
CA ILE A 135 23.07 -29.34 -13.93
C ILE A 135 22.87 -30.80 -13.48
N GLU A 136 23.93 -31.48 -13.08
CA GLU A 136 23.88 -32.86 -12.59
C GLU A 136 23.05 -32.98 -11.30
N ASN A 137 23.17 -32.02 -10.38
CA ASN A 137 22.34 -31.95 -9.19
C ASN A 137 20.86 -31.70 -9.53
N ALA A 138 20.57 -30.85 -10.51
CA ALA A 138 19.21 -30.58 -10.96
C ALA A 138 18.58 -31.81 -11.63
N LEU A 139 19.33 -32.52 -12.49
CA LEU A 139 18.87 -33.71 -13.20
C LEU A 139 18.73 -34.93 -12.29
N LYS A 140 19.69 -35.19 -11.36
CA LYS A 140 19.65 -36.32 -10.41
C LYS A 140 18.48 -36.25 -9.45
N ARG A 141 18.13 -35.04 -9.02
CA ARG A 141 17.01 -34.82 -8.10
C ARG A 141 15.66 -34.86 -8.82
N GLY A 142 15.64 -34.71 -10.14
CA GLY A 142 14.43 -34.85 -10.98
C GLY A 142 13.39 -33.75 -10.74
N PRO A 143 12.17 -33.90 -11.31
CA PRO A 143 11.08 -32.94 -11.19
C PRO A 143 10.62 -32.67 -9.74
N SER A 144 10.99 -33.53 -8.78
CA SER A 144 10.53 -33.43 -7.39
C SER A 144 10.98 -32.14 -6.69
N ILE A 145 12.16 -31.58 -7.00
CA ILE A 145 12.56 -30.27 -6.44
C ILE A 145 11.54 -29.20 -6.83
N PHE A 146 11.12 -29.19 -8.10
CA PHE A 146 10.18 -28.21 -8.59
C PHE A 146 8.79 -28.44 -7.99
N VAL A 147 8.41 -29.69 -7.73
CA VAL A 147 7.17 -30.04 -7.03
C VAL A 147 7.20 -29.60 -5.56
N ASP A 148 8.28 -29.91 -4.84
CA ASP A 148 8.46 -29.55 -3.43
C ASP A 148 8.57 -28.03 -3.24
N ARG A 149 9.32 -27.37 -4.13
CA ARG A 149 9.42 -25.90 -4.13
C ARG A 149 8.09 -25.26 -4.50
N LYS A 150 7.37 -25.79 -5.49
CA LYS A 150 6.02 -25.31 -5.84
C LYS A 150 5.08 -25.46 -4.66
N LYS A 151 5.11 -26.59 -3.95
CA LYS A 151 4.29 -26.83 -2.77
C LYS A 151 4.60 -25.83 -1.66
N LYS A 152 5.88 -25.64 -1.32
CA LYS A 152 6.30 -24.63 -0.33
C LYS A 152 5.85 -23.22 -0.70
N VAL A 153 6.02 -22.82 -1.95
CA VAL A 153 5.59 -21.50 -2.43
C VAL A 153 4.07 -21.36 -2.35
N MET A 154 3.30 -22.42 -2.67
CA MET A 154 1.85 -22.39 -2.52
C MET A 154 1.41 -22.27 -1.06
N ASP A 155 2.08 -22.99 -0.14
CA ASP A 155 1.79 -22.92 1.30
C ASP A 155 2.10 -21.50 1.84
N GLU A 156 3.22 -20.90 1.42
CA GLU A 156 3.58 -19.51 1.76
C GLU A 156 2.57 -18.49 1.21
N ILE A 157 2.09 -18.67 -0.03
CA ILE A 157 1.05 -17.83 -0.63
C ILE A 157 -0.24 -17.93 0.19
N ALA A 158 -0.67 -19.15 0.54
CA ALA A 158 -1.89 -19.37 1.31
C ALA A 158 -1.82 -18.68 2.68
N GLU A 159 -0.68 -18.76 3.38
CA GLU A 159 -0.47 -18.09 4.66
C GLU A 159 -0.53 -16.55 4.53
N ILE A 160 0.03 -16.01 3.45
CA ILE A 160 -0.03 -14.57 3.15
C ILE A 160 -1.47 -14.14 2.83
N GLU A 161 -2.21 -14.92 2.05
CA GLU A 161 -3.61 -14.65 1.71
C GLU A 161 -4.52 -14.63 2.94
N GLU A 162 -4.31 -15.55 3.87
CA GLU A 162 -5.03 -15.58 5.15
C GLU A 162 -4.77 -14.30 5.96
N LYS A 163 -3.49 -13.93 6.13
CA LYS A 163 -3.11 -12.67 6.80
C LYS A 163 -3.75 -11.47 6.11
N LEU A 164 -3.74 -11.44 4.78
CA LEU A 164 -4.29 -10.35 3.99
C LEU A 164 -5.81 -10.21 4.17
N ASN A 165 -6.54 -11.32 4.35
CA ASN A 165 -7.97 -11.27 4.66
C ASN A 165 -8.24 -10.70 6.06
N ILE A 166 -7.48 -11.09 7.07
CA ILE A 166 -7.58 -10.51 8.42
C ILE A 166 -7.35 -8.99 8.37
N TRP A 167 -6.34 -8.54 7.61
CA TRP A 167 -6.07 -7.12 7.40
C TRP A 167 -7.20 -6.38 6.67
N LYS A 168 -7.85 -7.01 5.69
CA LYS A 168 -9.01 -6.43 4.99
C LYS A 168 -10.19 -6.23 5.94
N GLU A 169 -10.46 -7.18 6.83
CA GLU A 169 -11.52 -7.05 7.83
C GLU A 169 -11.23 -5.94 8.84
N ARG A 170 -10.02 -5.92 9.41
CA ARG A 170 -9.58 -4.84 10.31
C ARG A 170 -9.67 -3.46 9.64
N LYS A 171 -9.33 -3.37 8.35
CA LYS A 171 -9.46 -2.12 7.58
C LYS A 171 -10.91 -1.65 7.50
N LYS A 172 -11.87 -2.56 7.31
CA LYS A 172 -13.31 -2.21 7.28
C LYS A 172 -13.76 -1.65 8.63
N GLU A 173 -13.35 -2.28 9.73
CA GLU A 173 -13.66 -1.83 11.09
C GLU A 173 -13.05 -0.43 11.39
N ILE A 174 -11.80 -0.21 11.02
CA ILE A 174 -11.16 1.11 11.17
C ILE A 174 -11.91 2.18 10.37
N LEU A 175 -12.41 1.85 9.17
CA LEU A 175 -13.19 2.77 8.35
C LEU A 175 -14.56 3.09 8.97
N SER A 176 -15.25 2.12 9.58
CA SER A 176 -16.50 2.39 10.29
C SER A 176 -16.27 3.27 11.50
N LEU A 177 -15.25 2.97 12.32
CA LEU A 177 -14.89 3.80 13.48
C LEU A 177 -14.50 5.24 13.09
N ARG A 178 -13.80 5.42 11.96
CA ARG A 178 -13.51 6.77 11.45
C ARG A 178 -14.77 7.54 11.06
N ARG A 179 -15.74 6.89 10.43
CA ARG A 179 -17.02 7.52 10.07
C ARG A 179 -17.79 7.93 11.32
N GLU A 180 -17.86 7.04 12.31
CA GLU A 180 -18.51 7.30 13.59
C GLU A 180 -17.85 8.47 14.34
N LYS A 181 -16.51 8.50 14.38
CA LYS A 181 -15.76 9.62 14.97
C LYS A 181 -16.15 10.97 14.36
N ILE A 182 -16.23 11.06 13.04
CA ILE A 182 -16.62 12.32 12.35
C ILE A 182 -18.03 12.77 12.75
N ILE A 183 -18.97 11.82 12.89
CA ILE A 183 -20.34 12.10 13.30
C ILE A 183 -20.35 12.60 14.76
N LEU A 184 -19.62 11.93 15.65
CA LEU A 184 -19.52 12.31 17.05
C LEU A 184 -18.86 13.69 17.22
N GLU A 185 -17.81 14.00 16.46
CA GLU A 185 -17.16 15.32 16.48
C GLU A 185 -18.10 16.45 16.04
N LYS A 186 -18.91 16.21 15.00
CA LYS A 186 -19.95 17.17 14.59
C LYS A 186 -20.97 17.40 15.69
N ARG A 187 -21.48 16.30 16.27
CA ARG A 187 -22.48 16.36 17.36
C ARG A 187 -21.92 17.07 18.60
N LEU A 188 -20.68 16.79 18.97
CA LEU A 188 -19.99 17.47 20.07
C LEU A 188 -19.93 18.98 19.82
N LYS A 189 -19.55 19.39 18.60
CA LYS A 189 -19.47 20.81 18.23
C LYS A 189 -20.82 21.53 18.31
N GLU A 190 -21.90 20.88 17.89
CA GLU A 190 -23.25 21.41 18.03
C GLU A 190 -23.67 21.53 19.50
N LEU A 191 -23.40 20.49 20.29
CA LEU A 191 -23.73 20.48 21.72
C LEU A 191 -22.95 21.56 22.49
N SER A 192 -21.68 21.78 22.16
CA SER A 192 -20.87 22.84 22.75
C SER A 192 -21.43 24.23 22.44
N LYS A 193 -21.91 24.46 21.20
CA LYS A 193 -22.56 25.72 20.83
C LYS A 193 -23.86 25.94 21.60
N ASP A 194 -24.70 24.92 21.71
CA ASP A 194 -25.95 24.99 22.47
C ASP A 194 -25.68 25.25 23.96
N TYR A 195 -24.67 24.58 24.53
CA TYR A 195 -24.24 24.81 25.91
C TYR A 195 -23.77 26.26 26.12
N GLU A 196 -22.92 26.81 25.24
CA GLU A 196 -22.47 28.20 25.35
C GLU A 196 -23.62 29.19 25.25
N TYR A 197 -24.57 28.96 24.33
CA TYR A 197 -25.76 29.78 24.18
C TYR A 197 -26.62 29.76 25.45
N LYS A 198 -26.93 28.56 25.97
CA LYS A 198 -27.70 28.40 27.22
C LYS A 198 -26.99 29.03 28.41
N ARG A 199 -25.67 28.87 28.50
CA ARG A 199 -24.85 29.48 29.56
C ARG A 199 -24.91 31.01 29.52
N LYS A 200 -24.76 31.62 28.34
CA LYS A 200 -24.88 33.08 28.18
C LYS A 200 -26.26 33.58 28.56
N LYS A 201 -27.30 32.92 28.06
CA LYS A 201 -28.69 33.26 28.39
C LYS A 201 -28.95 33.19 29.90
N PHE A 202 -28.48 32.13 30.56
CA PHE A 202 -28.59 31.99 32.02
C PHE A 202 -27.88 33.11 32.78
N GLU A 203 -26.67 33.51 32.36
CA GLU A 203 -25.94 34.64 32.96
C GLU A 203 -26.66 35.98 32.76
N GLU A 204 -27.26 36.21 31.59
CA GLU A 204 -28.08 37.39 31.32
C GLU A 204 -29.33 37.42 32.19
N ASP A 205 -30.08 36.32 32.25
CA ASP A 205 -31.28 36.20 33.08
C ASP A 205 -30.95 36.37 34.56
N LYS A 206 -29.84 35.79 35.03
CA LYS A 206 -29.34 35.98 36.41
C LYS A 206 -29.03 37.44 36.70
N LYS A 207 -28.33 38.15 35.80
CA LYS A 207 -28.02 39.57 35.95
C LYS A 207 -29.29 40.42 36.03
N ARG A 208 -30.24 40.20 35.12
CA ARG A 208 -31.55 40.88 35.14
C ARG A 208 -32.27 40.66 36.46
N ARG A 209 -32.29 39.42 36.96
CA ARG A 209 -32.95 39.09 38.23
C ARG A 209 -32.29 39.78 39.42
N ILE A 210 -30.97 39.88 39.43
CA ILE A 210 -30.23 40.62 40.47
C ILE A 210 -30.57 42.12 40.41
N GLU A 211 -30.64 42.72 39.22
CA GLU A 211 -31.04 44.12 39.07
C GLU A 211 -32.48 44.37 39.51
N GLU A 212 -33.42 43.48 39.18
CA GLU A 212 -34.81 43.54 39.66
C GLU A 212 -34.89 43.52 41.19
N ILE A 213 -34.14 42.62 41.82
CA ILE A 213 -34.11 42.52 43.29
C ILE A 213 -33.49 43.78 43.91
N LYS A 214 -32.39 44.29 43.34
CA LYS A 214 -31.75 45.52 43.82
C LYS A 214 -32.69 46.72 43.77
N LYS A 215 -33.43 46.91 42.68
CA LYS A 215 -34.42 48.00 42.56
C LYS A 215 -35.51 47.89 43.62
N LYS A 216 -36.05 46.69 43.84
CA LYS A 216 -37.05 46.46 44.90
C LYS A 216 -36.49 46.74 46.29
N LEU A 217 -35.22 46.42 46.51
CA LEU A 217 -34.54 46.66 47.78
C LEU A 217 -34.38 48.17 48.02
N GLU A 218 -33.95 48.93 47.00
CA GLU A 218 -33.90 50.40 47.06
C GLU A 218 -35.27 51.06 47.29
N GLU A 219 -36.33 50.53 46.67
CA GLU A 219 -37.71 50.99 46.89
C GLU A 219 -38.16 50.75 48.34
N LEU A 220 -37.92 49.55 48.87
CA LEU A 220 -38.24 49.20 50.26
C LEU A 220 -37.41 50.02 51.26
N GLU A 221 -36.14 50.28 50.98
CA GLU A 221 -35.29 51.14 51.82
C GLU A 221 -35.84 52.56 51.91
N LYS A 222 -36.28 53.15 50.78
CA LYS A 222 -36.93 54.47 50.77
C LYS A 222 -38.23 54.46 51.55
N GLU A 223 -39.04 53.41 51.42
CA GLU A 223 -40.29 53.26 52.14
C GLU A 223 -40.07 53.13 53.66
N ILE A 224 -39.08 52.33 54.08
CA ILE A 224 -38.66 52.22 55.48
C ILE A 224 -38.23 53.60 56.00
N GLN A 225 -37.38 54.31 55.26
CA GLN A 225 -36.89 55.63 55.67
C GLN A 225 -38.03 56.65 55.81
N TYR A 226 -38.98 56.64 54.88
CA TYR A 226 -40.19 57.47 54.97
C TYR A 226 -41.02 57.15 56.22
N LEU A 227 -41.26 55.86 56.51
CA LEU A 227 -42.00 55.42 57.68
C LEU A 227 -41.26 55.76 58.99
N GLU A 228 -39.94 55.68 59.02
CA GLU A 228 -39.12 56.11 60.15
C GLU A 228 -39.24 57.62 60.40
N ASP A 229 -39.21 58.43 59.35
CA ASP A 229 -39.38 59.88 59.45
C ASP A 229 -40.80 60.25 59.92
N GLU A 230 -41.84 59.59 59.41
CA GLU A 230 -43.21 59.74 59.93
C GLU A 230 -43.29 59.39 61.42
N ARG A 231 -42.71 58.26 61.81
CA ARG A 231 -42.68 57.81 63.21
C ARG A 231 -41.96 58.83 64.10
N ARG A 232 -40.83 59.39 63.65
CA ARG A 232 -40.10 60.45 64.36
C ARG A 232 -40.98 61.70 64.53
N LYS A 233 -41.63 62.18 63.47
CA LYS A 233 -42.56 63.33 63.54
C LYS A 233 -43.68 63.10 64.55
N ARG A 234 -44.36 61.94 64.50
CA ARG A 234 -45.43 61.59 65.45
C ARG A 234 -44.92 61.50 66.89
N SER A 235 -43.71 60.98 67.11
CA SER A 235 -43.11 60.95 68.46
C SER A 235 -42.83 62.35 69.03
N HIS A 236 -42.41 63.30 68.19
CA HIS A 236 -42.15 64.68 68.60
C HIS A 236 -43.46 65.39 68.96
N LEU A 237 -44.50 65.22 68.14
CA LEU A 237 -45.85 65.72 68.44
C LEU A 237 -46.40 65.18 69.75
N ARG A 238 -46.21 63.88 70.02
CA ARG A 238 -46.60 63.29 71.32
C ARG A 238 -45.83 63.90 72.49
N LYS A 239 -44.52 64.11 72.37
CA LYS A 239 -43.71 64.74 73.44
C LYS A 239 -44.16 66.18 73.72
N ALA A 240 -44.32 67.00 72.68
CA ALA A 240 -44.80 68.37 72.80
C ALA A 240 -46.20 68.44 73.44
N SER A 241 -47.12 67.54 73.06
CA SER A 241 -48.45 67.46 73.68
C SER A 241 -48.39 67.11 75.18
N VAL A 242 -47.44 66.27 75.59
CA VAL A 242 -47.26 65.91 77.01
C VAL A 242 -46.67 67.08 77.80
N GLU A 243 -45.72 67.82 77.22
CA GLU A 243 -45.17 69.05 77.81
C GLU A 243 -46.26 70.10 78.03
N ASN A 244 -47.07 70.36 76.99
CA ASN A 244 -48.17 71.31 77.04
C ASN A 244 -49.24 70.91 78.08
N LEU A 245 -49.51 69.61 78.25
CA LEU A 245 -50.43 69.13 79.28
C LEU A 245 -49.87 69.33 80.69
N LYS A 246 -48.56 69.16 80.90
CA LYS A 246 -47.93 69.45 82.19
C LYS A 246 -48.00 70.93 82.53
N GLU A 247 -47.73 71.81 81.56
CA GLU A 247 -47.88 73.26 81.74
C GLU A 247 -49.32 73.65 82.06
N ALA A 248 -50.30 73.06 81.36
CA ALA A 248 -51.72 73.30 81.64
C ALA A 248 -52.14 72.86 83.05
N ILE A 249 -51.60 71.74 83.55
CA ILE A 249 -51.85 71.29 84.93
C ILE A 249 -51.26 72.29 85.93
N ILE A 250 -50.01 72.74 85.74
CA ILE A 250 -49.37 73.72 86.64
C ILE A 250 -50.17 75.03 86.67
N LEU A 251 -50.56 75.56 85.51
CA LEU A 251 -51.38 76.76 85.41
C LEU A 251 -52.76 76.56 86.07
N SER A 252 -53.36 75.37 85.95
CA SER A 252 -54.62 75.06 86.63
C SER A 252 -54.48 75.03 88.15
N GLU A 253 -53.35 74.55 88.67
CA GLU A 253 -53.04 74.56 90.10
C GLU A 253 -52.80 75.99 90.60
N GLU A 254 -52.10 76.83 89.82
CA GLU A 254 -51.92 78.26 90.11
C GLU A 254 -53.26 79.01 90.10
N ILE A 255 -54.11 78.81 89.10
CA ILE A 255 -55.46 79.38 89.05
C ILE A 255 -56.28 78.95 90.27
N SER A 256 -56.19 77.68 90.67
CA SER A 256 -56.88 77.16 91.86
C SER A 256 -56.40 77.82 93.15
N LYS A 257 -55.07 78.03 93.30
CA LYS A 257 -54.50 78.79 94.44
C LYS A 257 -54.95 80.24 94.45
N LEU A 258 -54.81 80.95 93.34
CA LEU A 258 -55.23 82.35 93.21
C LEU A 258 -56.75 82.50 93.43
N SER A 259 -57.55 81.53 92.99
CA SER A 259 -59.00 81.52 93.23
C SER A 259 -59.34 81.28 94.71
N LYS A 260 -58.54 80.48 95.44
CA LYS A 260 -58.66 80.35 96.90
C LYS A 260 -58.29 81.64 97.62
N GLU A 261 -57.16 82.25 97.27
CA GLU A 261 -56.75 83.56 97.82
C GLU A 261 -57.81 84.64 97.56
N LEU A 262 -58.36 84.71 96.33
CA LEU A 262 -59.42 85.63 95.99
C LEU A 262 -60.70 85.38 96.82
N ASN A 263 -61.08 84.12 97.02
CA ASN A 263 -62.24 83.77 97.85
C ASN A 263 -62.01 84.07 99.35
N GLU A 264 -60.76 84.02 99.83
CA GLU A 264 -60.41 84.45 101.19
C GLU A 264 -60.46 85.98 101.33
N LEU A 265 -60.03 86.72 100.30
CA LEU A 265 -60.13 88.18 100.25
C LEU A 265 -61.56 88.70 100.11
N LEU A 266 -62.45 87.93 99.47
CA LEU A 266 -63.89 88.25 99.32
C LEU A 266 -64.74 87.85 100.55
N LYS A 267 -64.15 87.26 101.59
CA LYS A 267 -64.81 86.90 102.86
C LYS A 267 -64.72 87.99 103.96
N VAL A 268 -64.31 89.20 103.59
CA VAL A 268 -64.35 90.42 104.42
C VAL A 268 -65.59 91.21 104.10
#